data_AF-A0A1F4CNB2-F1
#
_entry.id   AF-A0A1F4CNB2-F1
#
_cell.length_a   1.000
_cell.length_b   1.000
_cell.length_c   1.000
_cell.angle_alpha   90.00
_cell.angle_beta   90.00
_cell.angle_gamma   90.00
#
_symmetry.space_group_name_H-M   'P 1'
#
loop_
_entity.id
_entity.type
_entity.pdbx_description
1 polymer ?
#
loop_
_entity_poly.entity_id
_entity_poly.type
_entity_poly.pdbx_seq_one_letter_code
_entity_poly.pdbx_strand_id
1 'polypeptide(L)' 'MGTTFLMALALMLILEGALPFLAPNLWRDTFRRITQMSDGQIRFVGLSSMIVGLLLLLWARA' A
#
# COMPACT_ATOMS: atom_id res chain seq x y z
N MET A 1 -5.97 2.20 22.86
CA MET A 1 -5.66 1.03 22.01
C MET A 1 -6.66 0.87 20.87
N GLY A 2 -7.97 0.69 21.14
CA GLY A 2 -8.97 0.54 20.07
C GLY A 2 -9.13 1.74 19.13
N THR A 3 -9.05 2.96 19.66
CA THR A 3 -9.13 4.21 18.86
C THR A 3 -7.96 4.37 17.88
N THR A 4 -6.73 4.10 18.33
CA THR A 4 -5.52 4.16 17.48
C THR A 4 -5.58 3.14 16.34
N PHE A 5 -6.08 1.93 16.61
CA PHE A 5 -6.29 0.91 15.57
C PHE A 5 -7.33 1.36 14.54
N LEU A 6 -8.47 1.87 15.00
CA LEU A 6 -9.52 2.40 14.12
C LEU A 6 -9.03 3.58 13.28
N MET A 7 -8.21 4.47 13.84
CA MET A 7 -7.60 5.57 13.09
C MET A 7 -6.62 5.08 12.03
N ALA A 8 -5.75 4.12 12.36
CA ALA A 8 -4.81 3.54 11.40
C ALA A 8 -5.56 2.86 10.25
N LEU A 9 -6.63 2.12 10.56
CA LEU A 9 -7.49 1.50 9.56
C LEU A 9 -8.22 2.55 8.69
N ALA A 10 -8.77 3.60 9.30
CA ALA A 10 -9.43 4.68 8.56
C ALA A 10 -8.45 5.38 7.59
N LEU A 11 -7.22 5.65 8.03
CA LEU A 11 -6.19 6.26 7.18
C LEU A 11 -5.81 5.33 6.02
N MET A 12 -5.65 4.02 6.28
CA MET A 12 -5.36 3.03 5.25
C MET A 12 -6.45 3.01 4.16
N LEU A 13 -7.73 3.03 4.55
CA LEU A 13 -8.85 3.09 3.60
C LEU A 13 -8.89 4.38 2.78
N ILE A 14 -8.62 5.54 3.41
CA ILE A 14 -8.56 6.83 2.73
C ILE A 14 -7.44 6.82 1.67
N LEU A 15 -6.25 6.34 2.04
CA LEU A 15 -5.11 6.28 1.13
C LEU A 15 -5.33 5.29 -0.02
N GLU A 16 -5.93 4.14 0.24
CA GLU A 16 -6.29 3.16 -0.79
C GLU A 16 -7.32 3.71 -1.78
N GLY A 17 -8.30 4.48 -1.30
CA GLY A 17 -9.32 5.12 -2.13
C GLY A 17 -8.86 6.39 -2.87
N ALA A 18 -7.81 7.07 -2.40
CA ALA A 18 -7.35 8.34 -2.96
C ALA A 18 -6.87 8.21 -4.41
N LEU A 19 -6.07 7.18 -4.73
CA LEU A 19 -5.55 6.94 -6.07
C LEU A 19 -6.64 6.69 -7.14
N PRO A 20 -7.58 5.74 -6.95
CA PRO A 20 -8.66 5.53 -7.92
C PRO A 20 -9.60 6.73 -8.02
N PHE A 21 -9.78 7.51 -6.95
CA PHE A 21 -10.61 8.71 -6.97
C PHE A 21 -9.97 9.88 -7.74
N LEU A 22 -8.69 10.17 -7.46
CA LEU A 22 -7.97 11.32 -8.06
C LEU A 22 -7.48 11.02 -9.49
N ALA A 23 -7.03 9.80 -9.76
CA ALA A 23 -6.40 9.43 -11.03
C ALA A 23 -6.87 8.05 -11.52
N PRO A 24 -8.16 7.90 -11.91
CA PRO A 24 -8.74 6.60 -12.26
C PRO A 24 -8.08 5.93 -13.48
N ASN A 25 -7.56 6.70 -14.44
CA ASN A 25 -6.88 6.14 -15.61
C ASN A 25 -5.50 5.58 -15.24
N LEU A 26 -4.71 6.32 -14.47
CA LEU A 26 -3.41 5.86 -13.97
C LEU A 26 -3.57 4.60 -13.11
N TRP A 27 -4.62 4.55 -12.28
CA TRP A 27 -4.95 3.38 -11.48
C TRP A 27 -5.23 2.14 -12.35
N ARG A 28 -6.08 2.27 -13.38
CA ARG A 28 -6.38 1.17 -14.32
C ARG A 28 -5.13 0.67 -15.05
N ASP A 29 -4.28 1.58 -15.52
CA ASP A 29 -3.06 1.21 -16.22
C ASP A 29 -2.07 0.51 -15.30
N THR A 30 -1.94 0.98 -14.06
CA THR A 30 -1.12 0.32 -13.03
C THR A 30 -1.63 -1.09 -12.75
N PHE A 31 -2.94 -1.25 -12.59
CA PHE A 31 -3.57 -2.56 -12.38
C PHE A 31 -3.31 -3.53 -13.54
N ARG A 32 -3.45 -3.06 -14.79
CA ARG A 32 -3.14 -3.87 -15.97
C ARG A 32 -1.69 -4.34 -15.97
N ARG A 33 -0.74 -3.47 -15.62
CA ARG A 33 0.67 -3.84 -15.48
C ARG A 33 0.87 -4.90 -14.39
N ILE A 34 0.23 -4.73 -13.23
CA ILE A 34 0.30 -5.71 -12.14
C ILE A 34 -0.20 -7.08 -12.59
N THR A 35 -1.31 -7.15 -13.34
CA THR A 35 -1.84 -8.44 -13.84
C THR A 35 -0.94 -9.15 -14.86
N GLN A 36 0.01 -8.45 -15.47
CA GLN A 36 0.98 -9.00 -16.42
C GLN A 36 2.29 -9.43 -15.75
N MET A 37 2.48 -9.11 -14.47
CA MET A 37 3.68 -9.49 -13.72
C MET A 37 3.61 -10.96 -13.30
N SER A 38 4.77 -11.62 -13.25
CA SER A 38 4.84 -12.97 -12.69
C SER A 38 4.63 -12.95 -11.18
N ASP A 39 4.19 -14.08 -10.62
CA ASP A 39 4.01 -14.24 -9.17
C ASP A 39 5.26 -13.85 -8.37
N GLY A 40 6.44 -14.16 -8.90
CA GLY A 40 7.72 -13.78 -8.28
C GLY A 40 7.91 -12.26 -8.18
N GLN A 41 7.54 -11.52 -9.22
CA GLN A 41 7.65 -10.07 -9.23
C GLN A 41 6.64 -9.42 -8.28
N ILE A 42 5.40 -9.90 -8.25
CA ILE A 42 4.37 -9.41 -7.31
C ILE A 42 4.82 -9.66 -5.86
N ARG A 43 5.33 -10.86 -5.57
CA ARG A 43 5.86 -11.19 -4.23
C ARG A 43 7.05 -10.32 -3.86
N PHE A 44 7.94 -10.00 -4.80
CA PHE A 44 9.08 -9.14 -4.53
C PHE A 44 8.66 -7.69 -4.24
N VAL A 45 7.71 -7.14 -5.00
CA VAL A 45 7.13 -5.81 -4.73
C VAL A 45 6.44 -5.78 -3.36
N GLY A 46 5.72 -6.85 -3.00
CA GLY A 46 5.14 -6.98 -1.66
C GLY A 46 6.19 -7.08 -0.56
N LEU A 47 7.28 -7.82 -0.78
CA LEU A 47 8.36 -7.94 0.20
C LEU A 47 9.08 -6.61 0.43
N SER A 48 9.39 -5.88 -0.65
CA SER A 48 10.05 -4.59 -0.53
C SER A 48 9.18 -3.56 0.19
N SER A 49 7.87 -3.52 -0.07
CA SER A 49 6.94 -2.63 0.64
C SER A 49 6.82 -2.99 2.13
N MET A 50 6.79 -4.28 2.48
CA MET A 50 6.81 -4.73 3.87
C MET A 50 8.09 -4.33 4.61
N ILE A 51 9.27 -4.49 3.97
CA ILE A 51 10.55 -4.09 4.57
C ILE A 51 10.59 -2.59 4.80
N VAL A 52 10.20 -1.78 3.81
CA VAL A 52 10.14 -0.32 3.97
C VAL A 52 9.19 0.08 5.10
N GLY A 53 7.99 -0.53 5.15
CA GLY A 53 7.02 -0.29 6.22
C GLY A 53 7.58 -0.66 7.61
N LEU A 54 8.30 -1.77 7.72
CA LEU A 54 8.95 -2.19 8.96
C LEU A 54 10.03 -1.21 9.40
N LEU A 55 10.90 -0.77 8.47
CA LEU A 55 11.94 0.21 8.78
C LEU A 55 11.36 1.56 9.22
N LEU A 56 10.30 2.03 8.56
CA LEU A 56 9.59 3.25 8.96
C LEU A 56 8.94 3.11 10.34
N LEU A 57 8.34 1.95 10.64
CA LEU A 57 7.76 1.68 11.96
C LEU A 57 8.82 1.68 13.06
N LEU A 58 9.97 1.05 12.81
CA LEU A 58 11.09 1.03 13.75
C LEU A 58 11.65 2.43 13.97
N TRP A 59 11.81 3.22 12.90
CA TRP A 59 12.28 4.60 12.99
C TRP A 59 11.30 5.52 13.73
N ALA A 60 9.99 5.40 13.47
CA ALA A 60 8.96 6.20 14.14
C ALA A 60 8.75 5.82 15.62
N ARG A 61 9.16 4.60 16.02
CA ARG A 61 9.09 4.12 17.40
C ARG A 61 10.36 4.42 18.21
N ALA A 62 11.50 4.64 17.54
CA ALA A 62 12.78 4.97 18.17
C ALA A 62 12.77 6.40 18.74
#